data_AF-A0A9D6LEG6-F1
#
_entry.id   AF-A0A9D6LEG6-F1
#
_cell.length_a   1.000
_cell.length_b   1.000
_cell.length_c   1.000
_cell.angle_alpha   90.00
_cell.angle_beta   90.00
_cell.angle_gamma   90.00
#
_symmetry.space_group_name_H-M   'P 1'
#
loop_
_entity.id
_entity.type
_entity.pdbx_description
1 polymer ?
#
loop_
_entity_poly.entity_id
_entity_poly.type
_entity_poly.pdbx_seq_one_letter_code
_entity_poly.pdbx_strand_id
1 'polypeptide(L)'
;KFVFEPMRELTHELLNLGFEVWVVTGSPRWSVQAGVKGFGIPADRVIGTSVLVKGGVLTTELEHEVPYRAGKARLIEKIIGVDPLFAAGNTYWDKEMLTLATELALAVHSEERGEPNHESEQRLQRLAETNKWLSQRL
;
A
#
# COMPACT_ATOMS: atom_id res chain seq x y z
N LYS A 1 17.35 3.57 -3.77
CA LYS A 1 17.23 3.47 -2.29
C LYS A 1 16.52 2.14 -1.97
N PHE A 2 16.91 1.38 -0.93
CA PHE A 2 16.25 0.10 -0.61
C PHE A 2 15.02 0.26 0.30
N VAL A 3 15.03 1.26 1.20
CA VAL A 3 13.95 1.61 2.12
C VAL A 3 13.92 3.14 2.28
N PHE A 4 12.73 3.72 2.43
CA PHE A 4 12.57 5.13 2.82
C PHE A 4 12.45 5.24 4.35
N GLU A 5 13.47 5.80 5.00
CA GLU A 5 13.52 5.90 6.46
C GLU A 5 12.32 6.62 7.07
N PRO A 6 11.83 7.76 6.53
CA PRO A 6 10.67 8.44 7.11
C PRO A 6 9.40 7.58 7.14
N MET A 7 9.24 6.66 6.16
CA MET A 7 8.10 5.74 6.14
C MET A 7 8.25 4.61 7.16
N ARG A 8 9.49 4.20 7.46
CA ARG A 8 9.77 3.22 8.51
C ARG A 8 9.50 3.80 9.88
N GLU A 9 9.99 5.01 10.14
CA GLU A 9 9.72 5.75 11.37
C GLU A 9 8.22 5.97 11.58
N LEU A 10 7.52 6.48 10.56
CA LEU A 10 6.06 6.66 10.62
C LEU A 10 5.34 5.35 10.96
N THR A 11 5.74 4.25 10.33
CA THR A 11 5.12 2.94 10.59
C THR A 11 5.34 2.49 12.05
N HIS A 12 6.56 2.63 12.57
CA HIS A 12 6.84 2.29 13.97
C HIS A 12 6.05 3.17 14.94
N GLU A 13 5.94 4.48 14.68
CA GLU A 13 5.14 5.38 15.52
C GLU A 13 3.65 4.98 15.52
N LEU A 14 3.07 4.67 14.35
CA LEU A 14 1.69 4.18 14.26
C LEU A 14 1.49 2.88 15.05
N LEU A 15 2.41 1.92 14.92
CA LEU A 15 2.36 0.68 15.69
C LEU A 15 2.47 0.92 17.20
N ASN A 16 3.36 1.83 17.64
CA ASN A 16 3.53 2.20 19.05
C ASN A 16 2.29 2.88 19.62
N LEU A 17 1.56 3.63 18.80
CA LEU A 17 0.26 4.23 19.14
C LEU A 17 -0.90 3.21 19.15
N GLY A 18 -0.64 1.94 18.83
CA GLY A 18 -1.63 0.87 18.83
C GLY A 18 -2.44 0.75 17.54
N PHE A 19 -2.02 1.40 16.45
CA PHE A 19 -2.67 1.21 15.15
C PHE A 19 -2.43 -0.19 14.61
N GLU A 20 -3.46 -0.73 13.97
CA GLU A 20 -3.32 -1.89 13.12
C GLU A 20 -2.83 -1.46 11.73
N VAL A 21 -1.56 -1.73 11.42
CA VAL A 21 -0.94 -1.34 10.15
C VAL A 21 -0.93 -2.50 9.16
N TRP A 22 -1.38 -2.24 7.93
CA TRP A 22 -1.44 -3.18 6.81
C TRP A 22 -0.65 -2.67 5.60
N VAL A 23 -0.16 -3.60 4.77
CA VAL A 23 0.42 -3.29 3.45
C VAL A 23 -0.48 -3.82 2.34
N VAL A 24 -0.85 -2.97 1.38
CA VAL A 24 -1.69 -3.33 0.23
C VAL A 24 -0.94 -3.05 -1.08
N THR A 25 -0.59 -4.10 -1.82
CA THR A 25 0.40 -4.02 -2.91
C THR A 25 0.10 -4.97 -4.06
N GLY A 26 0.27 -4.50 -5.30
CA GLY A 26 0.19 -5.34 -6.51
C GLY A 26 1.31 -6.39 -6.61
N SER A 27 2.33 -6.30 -5.75
CA SER A 27 3.47 -7.23 -5.76
C SER A 27 3.10 -8.60 -5.18
N PRO A 28 3.87 -9.66 -5.48
CA PRO A 28 3.67 -10.97 -4.86
C PRO A 28 3.73 -10.90 -3.33
N ARG A 29 2.70 -11.43 -2.66
CA ARG A 29 2.53 -11.35 -1.20
C ARG A 29 3.76 -11.84 -0.45
N TRP A 30 4.30 -13.00 -0.81
CA TRP A 30 5.45 -13.63 -0.14
C TRP A 30 6.73 -12.78 -0.20
N SER A 31 6.96 -12.07 -1.31
CA SER A 31 8.13 -11.19 -1.44
C SER A 31 8.02 -10.00 -0.50
N VAL A 32 6.81 -9.44 -0.35
CA VAL A 32 6.58 -8.29 0.53
C VAL A 32 6.56 -8.69 2.00
N GLN A 33 6.01 -9.86 2.34
CA GLN A 33 6.05 -10.44 3.69
C GLN A 33 7.48 -10.54 4.26
N ALA A 34 8.49 -10.78 3.42
CA ALA A 34 9.88 -10.79 3.85
C ALA A 34 10.38 -9.38 4.24
N GLY A 35 10.00 -8.35 3.47
CA GLY A 35 10.45 -6.97 3.69
C GLY A 35 9.76 -6.26 4.85
N VAL A 36 8.46 -6.48 5.05
CA VAL A 36 7.66 -5.76 6.06
C VAL A 36 8.07 -6.06 7.50
N LYS A 37 8.80 -7.15 7.74
CA LYS A 37 9.40 -7.45 9.06
C LYS A 37 10.32 -6.33 9.54
N GLY A 38 11.02 -5.66 8.62
CA GLY A 38 11.88 -4.51 8.95
C GLY A 38 11.12 -3.25 9.36
N PHE A 39 9.79 -3.26 9.24
CA PHE A 39 8.89 -2.18 9.65
C PHE A 39 8.06 -2.57 10.89
N GLY A 40 8.31 -3.74 11.49
CA GLY A 40 7.50 -4.24 12.61
C GLY A 40 6.10 -4.70 12.25
N ILE A 41 5.74 -4.74 10.95
CA ILE A 41 4.43 -5.20 10.49
C ILE A 41 4.40 -6.73 10.46
N PRO A 42 3.41 -7.38 11.09
CA PRO A 42 3.18 -8.82 10.99
C PRO A 42 3.03 -9.30 9.54
N ALA A 43 3.58 -10.47 9.21
CA ALA A 43 3.56 -10.99 7.85
C ALA A 43 2.13 -11.33 7.35
N ASP A 44 1.20 -11.64 8.24
CA ASP A 44 -0.21 -11.86 7.91
C ASP A 44 -0.97 -10.57 7.58
N ARG A 45 -0.38 -9.39 7.85
CA ARG A 45 -0.94 -8.06 7.50
C ARG A 45 -0.47 -7.53 6.14
N VAL A 46 -0.30 -8.43 5.18
CA VAL A 46 0.09 -8.11 3.81
C VAL A 46 -0.96 -8.61 2.82
N ILE A 47 -1.68 -7.67 2.22
CA ILE A 47 -2.56 -7.90 1.08
C ILE A 47 -1.74 -7.72 -0.20
N GLY A 48 -1.25 -8.85 -0.72
CA GLY A 48 -0.45 -8.90 -1.95
C GLY A 48 -1.04 -9.85 -2.98
N THR A 49 -0.57 -9.75 -4.22
CA THR A 49 -0.91 -10.70 -5.28
C THR A 49 -0.51 -12.11 -4.84
N SER A 50 -1.47 -13.03 -4.89
CA SER A 50 -1.31 -14.39 -4.36
C SER A 50 -2.10 -15.40 -5.21
N VAL A 51 -1.56 -16.60 -5.28
CA VAL A 51 -2.17 -17.76 -5.95
C VAL A 51 -2.38 -18.86 -4.92
N LEU A 52 -3.31 -19.77 -5.20
CA LEU A 52 -3.53 -20.94 -4.35
C LEU A 52 -2.29 -21.83 -4.33
N VAL A 53 -2.02 -22.42 -3.17
CA VAL A 53 -0.95 -23.40 -2.98
C VAL A 53 -1.59 -24.78 -2.88
N LYS A 54 -1.22 -25.69 -3.79
CA LYS A 54 -1.69 -27.09 -3.78
C LYS A 54 -0.49 -28.01 -3.64
N GLY A 55 -0.45 -28.81 -2.58
CA GLY A 55 0.67 -29.73 -2.31
C GLY A 55 2.03 -29.04 -2.14
N GLY A 56 2.05 -27.82 -1.61
CA GLY A 56 3.29 -27.03 -1.47
C GLY A 56 3.77 -26.34 -2.74
N VAL A 57 3.03 -26.43 -3.85
CA VAL A 57 3.36 -25.81 -5.14
C VAL A 57 2.40 -24.67 -5.46
N LEU A 58 2.94 -23.55 -5.96
CA LEU A 58 2.15 -22.41 -6.46
C LEU A 58 1.35 -22.84 -7.69
N THR A 59 0.06 -22.53 -7.70
CA THR A 59 -0.80 -22.78 -8.86
C THR A 59 -0.93 -21.54 -9.75
N THR A 60 -1.69 -21.65 -10.84
CA THR A 60 -2.10 -20.51 -11.68
C THR A 60 -3.44 -19.91 -11.24
N GLU A 61 -4.09 -20.47 -10.21
CA GLU A 61 -5.37 -19.99 -9.70
C GLU A 61 -5.11 -18.88 -8.68
N LEU A 62 -5.65 -17.69 -8.91
CA LEU A 62 -5.56 -16.58 -7.95
C LEU A 62 -6.29 -16.93 -6.64
N GLU A 63 -5.69 -16.61 -5.50
CA GLU A 63 -6.35 -16.76 -4.20
C GLU A 63 -7.43 -15.69 -4.01
N HIS A 64 -7.11 -14.46 -4.42
CA HIS A 64 -7.99 -13.30 -4.44
C HIS A 64 -7.80 -12.52 -5.73
N GLU A 65 -8.66 -11.53 -5.99
CA GLU A 65 -8.38 -10.59 -7.07
C GLU A 65 -7.03 -9.88 -6.88
N VAL A 66 -6.48 -9.32 -7.95
CA VAL A 66 -5.18 -8.63 -7.87
C VAL A 66 -5.38 -7.28 -7.16
N PRO A 67 -4.60 -6.95 -6.10
CA PRO A 67 -4.58 -5.65 -5.42
C PRO A 67 -4.01 -4.53 -6.30
N TYR A 68 -4.74 -4.18 -7.36
CA TYR A 68 -4.38 -3.16 -8.34
C TYR A 68 -5.56 -2.22 -8.59
N ARG A 69 -5.33 -0.91 -8.51
CA ARG A 69 -6.38 0.13 -8.63
C ARG A 69 -7.51 -0.15 -7.64
N ALA A 70 -8.77 -0.12 -8.11
CA ALA A 70 -9.95 -0.48 -7.34
C ALA A 70 -9.88 -1.86 -6.65
N GLY A 71 -9.06 -2.80 -7.14
CA GLY A 71 -8.83 -4.07 -6.45
C GLY A 71 -8.17 -3.90 -5.08
N LYS A 72 -7.36 -2.86 -4.87
CA LYS A 72 -6.82 -2.52 -3.55
C LYS A 72 -7.93 -2.17 -2.57
N ALA A 73 -8.84 -1.27 -2.97
CA ALA A 73 -9.96 -0.85 -2.15
C ALA A 73 -10.91 -2.01 -1.82
N ARG A 74 -11.29 -2.81 -2.82
CA ARG A 74 -12.15 -3.99 -2.62
C ARG A 74 -11.53 -5.03 -1.68
N LEU A 75 -10.22 -5.21 -1.73
CA LEU A 75 -9.54 -6.14 -0.83
C LEU A 75 -9.41 -5.61 0.59
N ILE A 76 -9.25 -4.29 0.77
CA ILE A 76 -9.33 -3.67 2.10
C ILE A 76 -10.70 -3.94 2.72
N GLU A 77 -11.78 -3.64 1.99
CA GLU A 77 -13.15 -3.91 2.42
C GLU A 77 -13.35 -5.40 2.74
N LYS A 78 -12.89 -6.29 1.86
CA LYS A 78 -13.09 -7.74 2.02
C LYS A 78 -12.28 -8.37 3.15
N ILE A 79 -11.04 -7.94 3.36
CA ILE A 79 -10.08 -8.60 4.27
C ILE A 79 -10.01 -7.90 5.62
N ILE A 80 -9.96 -6.56 5.61
CA ILE A 80 -9.83 -5.75 6.83
C ILE A 80 -11.23 -5.44 7.39
N GLY A 81 -12.23 -5.25 6.51
CA GLY A 81 -13.63 -5.09 6.92
C GLY A 81 -14.00 -3.70 7.43
N VAL A 82 -13.05 -2.77 7.49
CA VAL A 82 -13.26 -1.38 7.90
C VAL A 82 -12.45 -0.44 7.03
N ASP A 83 -12.97 0.77 6.84
CA ASP A 83 -12.24 1.84 6.17
C ASP A 83 -11.08 2.33 7.06
N PRO A 84 -9.88 2.53 6.49
CA PRO A 84 -8.71 2.94 7.27
C PRO A 84 -8.85 4.39 7.73
N LEU A 85 -8.40 4.71 8.94
CA LEU A 85 -8.24 6.11 9.37
C LEU A 85 -7.18 6.83 8.52
N PHE A 86 -6.10 6.12 8.19
CA PHE A 86 -4.96 6.63 7.44
C PHE A 86 -4.58 5.72 6.28
N ALA A 87 -4.32 6.28 5.10
CA ALA A 87 -3.75 5.56 3.98
C ALA A 87 -2.63 6.36 3.30
N ALA A 88 -1.58 5.67 2.85
CA ALA A 88 -0.47 6.26 2.10
C ALA A 88 -0.21 5.49 0.79
N GLY A 89 0.13 6.22 -0.27
CA GLY A 89 0.43 5.66 -1.59
C GLY A 89 1.20 6.64 -2.46
N ASN A 90 1.90 6.15 -3.48
CA ASN A 90 2.80 6.96 -4.31
C ASN A 90 2.37 7.05 -5.77
N THR A 91 1.54 6.13 -6.26
CA THR A 91 1.13 6.12 -7.67
C THR A 91 -0.36 6.41 -7.85
N TYR A 92 -0.76 6.83 -9.04
CA TYR A 92 -2.17 7.02 -9.37
C TYR A 92 -3.02 5.75 -9.16
N TRP A 93 -2.39 4.57 -9.17
CA TRP A 93 -3.04 3.29 -8.92
C TRP A 93 -3.45 3.07 -7.46
N ASP A 94 -3.03 3.95 -6.56
CA ASP A 94 -3.39 3.93 -5.14
C ASP A 94 -4.64 4.78 -4.85
N LYS A 95 -5.17 5.51 -5.85
CA LYS A 95 -6.23 6.50 -5.63
C LYS A 95 -7.46 5.92 -4.94
N GLU A 96 -7.92 4.73 -5.33
CA GLU A 96 -9.14 4.14 -4.76
C GLU A 96 -8.92 3.77 -3.29
N MET A 97 -7.72 3.27 -2.94
CA MET A 97 -7.34 3.00 -1.55
C MET A 97 -7.23 4.30 -0.75
N LEU A 98 -6.58 5.33 -1.29
CA LEU A 98 -6.44 6.63 -0.62
C LEU A 98 -7.80 7.32 -0.38
N THR A 99 -8.77 7.08 -1.26
CA THR A 99 -10.13 7.61 -1.11
C THR A 99 -10.90 6.93 0.03
N LEU A 100 -10.51 5.72 0.45
CA LEU A 100 -11.11 5.06 1.61
C LEU A 100 -10.66 5.67 2.94
N ALA A 101 -9.56 6.45 2.97
CA ALA A 101 -9.08 7.01 4.22
C ALA A 101 -10.10 8.00 4.80
N THR A 102 -10.53 7.75 6.03
CA THR A 102 -11.58 8.55 6.68
C THR A 102 -11.05 9.81 7.35
N GLU A 103 -9.79 9.82 7.79
CA GLU A 103 -9.16 10.97 8.45
C GLU A 103 -8.05 11.59 7.60
N LEU A 104 -7.10 10.77 7.12
CA LEU A 104 -5.92 11.28 6.43
C LEU A 104 -5.47 10.38 5.27
N ALA A 105 -5.39 10.97 4.08
CA ALA A 105 -4.72 10.38 2.93
C ALA A 105 -3.38 11.09 2.66
N LEU A 106 -2.33 10.31 2.42
CA LEU A 106 -0.98 10.79 2.11
C LEU A 106 -0.55 10.34 0.71
N ALA A 107 -0.34 11.31 -0.17
CA ALA A 107 0.30 11.12 -1.47
C ALA A 107 1.82 11.29 -1.35
N VAL A 108 2.56 10.19 -1.44
CA VAL A 108 4.02 10.18 -1.35
C VAL A 108 4.63 10.56 -2.70
N HIS A 109 5.64 11.44 -2.67
CA HIS A 109 6.47 11.82 -3.80
C HIS A 109 7.88 11.23 -3.59
N SER A 110 8.14 10.16 -4.30
CA SER A 110 9.31 9.29 -4.15
C SER A 110 10.07 9.10 -5.46
N GLU A 111 9.48 9.44 -6.61
CA GLU A 111 10.03 9.12 -7.92
C GLU A 111 10.74 10.32 -8.56
N GLU A 112 11.94 10.09 -9.06
CA GLU A 112 12.70 11.08 -9.83
C GLU A 112 12.24 11.13 -11.30
N ARG A 113 12.57 12.23 -11.98
CA ARG A 113 12.23 12.38 -13.40
C ARG A 113 12.95 11.31 -14.21
N GLY A 114 12.19 10.51 -14.95
CA GLY A 114 12.71 9.41 -15.77
C GLY A 114 12.53 8.03 -15.14
N GLU A 115 12.09 7.95 -13.88
CA GLU A 115 11.70 6.68 -13.28
C GLU A 115 10.33 6.22 -13.81
N PRO A 116 10.07 4.89 -13.88
CA PRO A 116 8.89 4.35 -14.55
C PRO A 116 7.56 4.83 -13.98
N ASN A 117 7.48 5.13 -12.68
CA ASN A 117 6.22 5.58 -12.07
C ASN A 117 6.10 7.10 -11.99
N HIS A 118 7.11 7.87 -12.42
CA HIS A 118 7.12 9.32 -12.28
C HIS A 118 5.83 9.98 -12.83
N GLU A 119 5.39 9.62 -14.03
CA GLU A 119 4.15 10.19 -14.59
C GLU A 119 2.89 9.82 -13.78
N SER A 120 2.85 8.60 -13.26
CA SER A 120 1.74 8.11 -12.43
C SER A 120 1.72 8.81 -11.07
N GLU A 121 2.88 9.00 -10.45
CA GLU A 121 3.03 9.76 -9.22
C GLU A 121 2.62 11.22 -9.43
N GLN A 122 3.07 11.89 -10.50
CA GLN A 122 2.65 13.25 -10.81
C GLN A 122 1.13 13.38 -11.00
N ARG A 123 0.45 12.35 -11.53
CA ARG A 123 -1.01 12.30 -11.59
C ARG A 123 -1.64 12.18 -10.20
N LEU A 124 -1.05 11.39 -9.31
CA LEU A 124 -1.51 11.29 -7.93
C LEU A 124 -1.34 12.61 -7.19
N GLN A 125 -0.22 13.32 -7.39
CA GLN A 125 0.02 14.62 -6.75
C GLN A 125 -1.03 15.67 -7.13
N ARG A 126 -1.40 15.75 -8.41
CA ARG A 126 -2.52 16.63 -8.85
C ARG A 126 -3.87 16.23 -8.24
N LEU A 127 -4.10 14.93 -8.06
CA LEU A 127 -5.31 14.44 -7.39
C LEU A 127 -5.30 14.81 -5.90
N ALA A 128 -4.15 14.71 -5.24
CA ALA A 128 -3.97 15.10 -3.85
C ALA A 128 -4.30 16.58 -3.63
N GLU A 129 -3.84 17.47 -4.52
CA GLU A 129 -4.21 18.89 -4.48
C GLU A 129 -5.73 19.11 -4.59
N THR A 130 -6.37 18.39 -5.51
CA THR A 130 -7.83 18.50 -5.74
C THR A 130 -8.63 17.99 -4.53
N ASN A 131 -8.17 16.90 -3.92
CA ASN A 131 -8.85 16.25 -2.80
C ASN A 131 -8.37 16.73 -1.42
N LYS A 132 -7.46 17.72 -1.37
CA LYS A 132 -6.83 18.22 -0.13
C LYS A 132 -6.15 17.13 0.70
N TRP A 133 -5.57 16.13 0.03
CA TRP A 133 -4.74 15.12 0.67
C TRP A 133 -3.37 15.70 1.03
N LEU A 134 -2.75 15.16 2.08
CA LEU A 134 -1.38 15.52 2.41
C LEU A 134 -0.44 15.02 1.31
N SER A 135 0.58 15.82 0.98
CA SER A 135 1.63 15.44 0.06
C SER A 135 2.99 15.56 0.74
N GLN A 136 3.84 14.55 0.59
CA GLN A 136 5.18 14.52 1.20
C GLN A 136 6.21 13.98 0.22
N ARG A 137 7.34 14.70 0.07
CA ARG A 137 8.50 14.25 -0.72
C ARG A 137 9.53 13.51 0.16
N LEU A 138 10.11 12.43 -0.35
CA LEU A 138 11.08 11.54 0.32
C LEU A 138 12.44 11.45 -0.39
#